data_AF-A0A6A3KDA4-F1
#
_entry.id   AF-A0A6A3KDA4-F1
#
_cell.length_a   1.000
_cell.length_b   1.000
_cell.length_c   1.000
_cell.angle_alpha   90.00
_cell.angle_beta   90.00
_cell.angle_gamma   90.00
#
_symmetry.space_group_name_H-M   'P 1'
#
loop_
_entity.id
_entity.type
_entity.pdbx_description
1 polymer ?
#
loop_
_entity_poly.entity_id
_entity_poly.type
_entity_poly.pdbx_seq_one_letter_code
_entity_poly.pdbx_strand_id
1 'polypeptide(L)'
;MFLPPNLDGHYLTFHGALRLKRDSQHTLATLRALGQQLALTVDAAQFHLQVAAGDENSTPCSQDDADRFVTLSSEIKGLQTKLQAVLGRVLAQSRHKIVAAATEAPPAEQTDKTIDRRAETESGEDVPEIKPPEHKSSAGRTAKPLEDLPTALQIFVEATGRLILSDSFNKNNGLCSRAMGMCRIVARQLVALLESENCLDDASACLFRDTLERLTETVVGLQEGGVLSERLVVQVVAYLGRILELADAVSGAPAALASTELRSSRLKLKRYSEEHMDDILMTMHAFVQNAQKQKNPPRGDNLDRAVKTLTCKLQQDITKYNRCQELGLPERSEERWGYFTEVAGFLGDWIERTAVPAIPSKELKSMYLAAKRFGEKFPDRVPSILLKNAKLRVHPRKPGKPRGKQSKTEHKESSS
;
A
#
# COMPACT_ATOMS: atom_id res chain seq x y z
N MET A 1 -62.17 3.01 37.25
CA MET A 1 -60.87 2.38 36.96
C MET A 1 -60.82 2.11 35.47
N PHE A 2 -60.16 2.97 34.70
CA PHE A 2 -59.93 2.78 33.27
C PHE A 2 -58.51 2.24 33.08
N LEU A 3 -58.40 1.07 32.45
CA LEU A 3 -57.15 0.51 31.96
C LEU A 3 -56.65 1.33 30.74
N PRO A 4 -55.33 1.51 30.55
CA PRO A 4 -54.80 2.13 29.35
C PRO A 4 -54.84 1.17 28.14
N PRO A 5 -54.98 1.68 26.90
CA PRO A 5 -55.03 0.85 25.71
C PRO A 5 -53.63 0.39 25.26
N ASN A 6 -53.65 -0.82 24.73
CA ASN A 6 -52.56 -1.62 24.19
C ASN A 6 -51.87 -0.93 22.99
N LEU A 7 -50.56 -0.65 23.09
CA LEU A 7 -49.74 0.01 22.06
C LEU A 7 -48.84 -0.96 21.27
N ASP A 8 -49.10 -2.27 21.30
CA ASP A 8 -48.20 -3.27 20.71
C ASP A 8 -48.51 -3.64 19.24
N GLY A 9 -49.60 -3.13 18.65
CA GLY A 9 -50.04 -3.52 17.31
C GLY A 9 -49.37 -2.78 16.13
N HIS A 10 -48.94 -1.53 16.31
CA HIS A 10 -48.47 -0.68 15.20
C HIS A 10 -46.94 -0.68 15.00
N TYR A 11 -46.17 -1.07 16.02
CA TYR A 11 -44.71 -1.14 15.91
C TYR A 11 -44.21 -2.37 15.13
N LEU A 12 -44.92 -3.49 15.20
CA LEU A 12 -44.53 -4.74 14.54
C LEU A 12 -44.75 -4.71 13.02
N THR A 13 -45.81 -4.04 12.54
CA THR A 13 -46.13 -3.93 11.10
C THR A 13 -45.20 -2.98 10.36
N PHE A 14 -44.77 -1.88 11.00
CA PHE A 14 -43.85 -0.91 10.41
C PHE A 14 -42.42 -1.47 10.30
N HIS A 15 -41.95 -2.20 11.32
CA HIS A 15 -40.66 -2.89 11.27
C HIS A 15 -40.67 -4.06 10.27
N GLY A 16 -41.77 -4.80 10.13
CA GLY A 16 -41.91 -5.85 9.12
C GLY A 16 -41.83 -5.32 7.68
N ALA A 17 -42.51 -4.20 7.40
CA ALA A 17 -42.50 -3.56 6.09
C ALA A 17 -41.13 -2.95 5.74
N LEU A 18 -40.42 -2.36 6.71
CA LEU A 18 -39.05 -1.86 6.52
C LEU A 18 -38.03 -2.98 6.34
N ARG A 19 -38.21 -4.14 7.00
CA ARG A 19 -37.36 -5.33 6.82
C ARG A 19 -37.55 -5.93 5.43
N LEU A 20 -38.79 -6.11 4.98
CA LEU A 20 -39.12 -6.56 3.61
C LEU A 20 -38.62 -5.59 2.52
N LYS A 21 -38.67 -4.28 2.77
CA LYS A 21 -38.14 -3.25 1.86
C LYS A 21 -36.61 -3.24 1.82
N ARG A 22 -35.94 -3.47 2.96
CA ARG A 22 -34.47 -3.58 3.07
C ARG A 22 -33.96 -4.88 2.45
N ASP A 23 -34.64 -6.00 2.68
CA ASP A 23 -34.30 -7.31 2.12
C ASP A 23 -34.49 -7.32 0.60
N SER A 24 -35.58 -6.73 0.09
CA SER A 24 -35.81 -6.62 -1.36
C SER A 24 -34.84 -5.65 -2.06
N GLN A 25 -34.41 -4.57 -1.40
CA GLN A 25 -33.36 -3.67 -1.90
C GLN A 25 -31.97 -4.34 -1.89
N HIS A 26 -31.68 -5.14 -0.86
CA HIS A 26 -30.45 -5.92 -0.75
C HIS A 26 -30.38 -7.02 -1.85
N THR A 27 -31.48 -7.74 -2.09
CA THR A 27 -31.57 -8.71 -3.20
C THR A 27 -31.42 -8.02 -4.57
N LEU A 28 -32.03 -6.84 -4.74
CA LEU A 28 -31.89 -6.03 -5.97
C LEU A 28 -30.44 -5.56 -6.21
N ALA A 29 -29.74 -5.14 -5.16
CA ALA A 29 -28.35 -4.72 -5.25
C ALA A 29 -27.42 -5.90 -5.55
N THR A 30 -27.64 -7.04 -4.89
CA THR A 30 -26.89 -8.29 -5.13
C THR A 30 -27.06 -8.78 -6.56
N LEU A 31 -28.29 -8.74 -7.10
CA LEU A 31 -28.57 -9.12 -8.49
C LEU A 31 -27.89 -8.17 -9.50
N ARG A 32 -27.84 -6.86 -9.22
CA ARG A 32 -27.11 -5.91 -10.07
C ARG A 32 -25.60 -6.15 -10.04
N ALA A 33 -25.04 -6.43 -8.86
CA ALA A 33 -23.62 -6.73 -8.69
C ALA A 33 -23.22 -8.01 -9.42
N LEU A 34 -24.01 -9.08 -9.29
CA LEU A 34 -23.82 -10.32 -10.04
C LEU A 34 -23.94 -10.09 -11.57
N GLY A 35 -24.88 -9.23 -11.99
CA GLY A 35 -25.01 -8.84 -13.40
C GLY A 35 -23.79 -8.10 -13.94
N GLN A 36 -23.19 -7.21 -13.15
CA GLN A 36 -21.97 -6.48 -13.51
C GLN A 36 -20.73 -7.39 -13.53
N GLN A 37 -20.56 -8.25 -12.51
CA GLN A 37 -19.47 -9.22 -12.47
C GLN A 37 -19.52 -10.19 -13.65
N LEU A 38 -20.71 -10.63 -14.04
CA LEU A 38 -20.82 -11.51 -15.20
C LEU A 38 -20.56 -10.78 -16.52
N ALA A 39 -21.01 -9.52 -16.67
CA ALA A 39 -20.69 -8.72 -17.85
C ALA A 39 -19.17 -8.58 -18.03
N LEU A 40 -18.45 -8.26 -16.95
CA LEU A 40 -16.99 -8.17 -16.95
C LEU A 40 -16.31 -9.51 -17.28
N THR A 41 -16.86 -10.62 -16.78
CA THR A 41 -16.33 -11.97 -17.06
C THR A 41 -16.54 -12.37 -18.52
N VAL A 42 -17.68 -11.99 -19.11
CA VAL A 42 -17.99 -12.25 -20.52
C VAL A 42 -17.14 -11.38 -21.44
N ASP A 43 -16.95 -10.10 -21.11
CA ASP A 43 -16.09 -9.20 -21.89
C ASP A 43 -14.62 -9.69 -21.86
N ALA A 44 -14.16 -10.19 -20.71
CA ALA A 44 -12.86 -10.83 -20.59
C ALA A 44 -12.77 -12.10 -21.45
N ALA A 45 -13.78 -12.97 -21.42
CA ALA A 45 -13.80 -14.19 -22.23
C ALA A 45 -13.83 -13.88 -23.75
N GLN A 46 -14.58 -12.86 -24.19
CA GLN A 46 -14.61 -12.42 -25.58
C GLN A 46 -13.28 -11.82 -26.03
N PHE A 47 -12.61 -11.08 -25.15
CA PHE A 47 -11.27 -10.58 -25.40
C PHE A 47 -10.26 -11.73 -25.56
N HIS A 48 -10.31 -12.76 -24.70
CA HIS A 48 -9.47 -13.95 -24.82
C HIS A 48 -9.71 -14.70 -26.14
N LEU A 49 -10.96 -14.80 -26.59
CA LEU A 49 -11.31 -15.42 -27.87
C LEU A 49 -10.83 -14.60 -29.08
N GLN A 50 -10.86 -13.27 -29.02
CA GLN A 50 -10.32 -12.40 -30.08
C GLN A 50 -8.80 -12.46 -30.17
N VAL A 51 -8.11 -12.51 -29.03
CA VAL A 51 -6.65 -12.62 -29.00
C VAL A 51 -6.20 -14.00 -29.52
N ALA A 52 -6.90 -15.07 -29.17
CA ALA A 52 -6.61 -16.41 -29.67
C ALA A 52 -6.85 -16.55 -31.19
N ALA A 53 -7.78 -15.80 -31.76
CA ALA A 53 -8.07 -15.80 -33.20
C ALA A 53 -7.16 -14.89 -34.04
N GLY A 54 -6.39 -13.99 -33.41
CA GLY A 54 -5.57 -12.97 -34.08
C GLY A 54 -4.06 -13.22 -34.08
N ASP A 55 -3.60 -14.36 -33.57
CA ASP A 55 -2.17 -14.67 -33.45
C ASP A 55 -1.64 -15.38 -34.70
N GLU A 56 -1.12 -14.59 -35.67
CA GLU A 56 -0.53 -15.09 -36.94
C GLU A 56 0.74 -15.94 -36.76
N ASN A 57 1.23 -16.15 -35.53
CA ASN A 57 2.43 -16.94 -35.24
C ASN A 57 2.17 -18.28 -34.53
N SER A 58 0.91 -18.72 -34.43
CA SER A 58 0.58 -20.06 -33.94
C SER A 58 0.11 -20.96 -35.08
N THR A 59 0.44 -22.26 -34.96
CA THR A 59 0.20 -23.33 -35.94
C THR A 59 -1.23 -23.26 -36.51
N PRO A 60 -1.47 -23.57 -37.82
CA PRO A 60 -2.77 -23.33 -38.44
C PRO A 60 -3.86 -24.04 -37.64
N CYS A 61 -4.70 -23.25 -36.97
CA CYS A 61 -5.89 -23.72 -36.27
C CYS A 61 -6.76 -24.43 -37.31
N SER A 62 -7.19 -25.67 -37.02
CA SER A 62 -8.01 -26.42 -37.99
C SER A 62 -9.32 -25.66 -38.24
N GLN A 63 -9.88 -25.76 -39.45
CA GLN A 63 -11.14 -25.07 -39.79
C GLN A 63 -12.28 -25.46 -38.82
N ASP A 64 -12.25 -26.70 -38.31
CA ASP A 64 -13.17 -27.19 -37.28
C ASP A 64 -13.02 -26.47 -35.93
N ASP A 65 -11.80 -26.07 -35.56
CA ASP A 65 -11.56 -25.31 -34.34
C ASP A 65 -12.06 -23.87 -34.49
N ALA A 66 -11.79 -23.23 -35.64
CA ALA A 66 -12.29 -21.89 -35.95
C ALA A 66 -13.83 -21.83 -35.94
N ASP A 67 -14.51 -22.82 -36.52
CA ASP A 67 -15.97 -22.91 -36.52
C ASP A 67 -16.53 -23.19 -35.11
N ARG A 68 -15.83 -24.00 -34.30
CA ARG A 68 -16.15 -24.17 -32.87
C ARG A 68 -15.97 -22.89 -32.07
N PHE A 69 -14.96 -22.09 -32.37
CA PHE A 69 -14.72 -20.79 -31.71
C PHE A 69 -15.82 -19.77 -32.04
N VAL A 70 -16.24 -19.68 -33.30
CA VAL A 70 -17.36 -18.82 -33.71
C VAL A 70 -18.66 -19.27 -33.03
N THR A 71 -18.89 -20.58 -32.95
CA THR A 71 -20.05 -21.16 -32.27
C THR A 71 -20.06 -20.81 -30.78
N LEU A 72 -18.96 -21.04 -30.05
CA LEU A 72 -18.83 -20.71 -28.63
C LEU A 72 -19.00 -19.20 -28.35
N SER A 73 -18.41 -18.34 -29.19
CA SER A 73 -18.58 -16.89 -29.07
C SER A 73 -20.05 -16.46 -29.23
N SER A 74 -20.76 -17.07 -30.20
CA SER A 74 -22.19 -16.83 -30.41
C SER A 74 -23.05 -17.34 -29.25
N GLU A 75 -22.71 -18.49 -28.65
CA GLU A 75 -23.40 -19.06 -27.49
C GLU A 75 -23.21 -18.20 -26.24
N ILE A 76 -21.99 -17.73 -25.98
CA ILE A 76 -21.68 -16.81 -24.89
C ILE A 76 -22.49 -15.52 -25.02
N LYS A 77 -22.54 -14.94 -26.23
CA LYS A 77 -23.33 -13.73 -26.51
C LYS A 77 -24.84 -13.99 -26.35
N GLY A 78 -25.31 -15.17 -26.75
CA GLY A 78 -26.69 -15.62 -26.55
C GLY A 78 -27.05 -15.78 -25.07
N LEU A 79 -26.16 -16.36 -24.27
CA LEU A 79 -26.32 -16.52 -22.82
C LEU A 79 -26.28 -15.18 -22.09
N GLN A 80 -25.40 -14.26 -22.49
CA GLN A 80 -25.33 -12.90 -21.96
C GLN A 80 -26.66 -12.14 -22.19
N THR A 81 -27.21 -12.26 -23.40
CA THR A 81 -28.50 -11.64 -23.75
C THR A 81 -29.66 -12.24 -22.96
N LYS A 82 -29.71 -13.57 -22.84
CA LYS A 82 -30.73 -14.27 -22.05
C LYS A 82 -30.65 -13.89 -20.58
N LEU A 83 -29.44 -13.81 -20.02
CA LEU A 83 -29.28 -13.42 -18.63
C LEU A 83 -29.64 -11.95 -18.38
N GLN A 84 -29.24 -11.03 -19.26
CA GLN A 84 -29.68 -9.63 -19.17
C GLN A 84 -31.20 -9.51 -19.26
N ALA A 85 -31.85 -10.32 -20.09
CA ALA A 85 -33.31 -10.37 -20.16
C ALA A 85 -33.95 -10.95 -18.88
N VAL A 86 -33.35 -11.98 -18.27
CA VAL A 86 -33.80 -12.54 -16.99
C VAL A 86 -33.59 -11.53 -15.86
N LEU A 87 -32.43 -10.89 -15.78
CA LEU A 87 -32.15 -9.80 -14.85
C LEU A 87 -33.15 -8.65 -15.04
N GLY A 88 -33.39 -8.21 -16.27
CA GLY A 88 -34.37 -7.18 -16.59
C GLY A 88 -35.78 -7.55 -16.12
N ARG A 89 -36.22 -8.81 -16.34
CA ARG A 89 -37.52 -9.31 -15.85
C ARG A 89 -37.58 -9.37 -14.33
N VAL A 90 -36.53 -9.85 -13.67
CA VAL A 90 -36.48 -9.92 -12.19
C VAL A 90 -36.44 -8.51 -11.58
N LEU A 91 -35.73 -7.57 -12.18
CA LEU A 91 -35.70 -6.14 -11.80
C LEU A 91 -37.06 -5.46 -12.01
N ALA A 92 -37.76 -5.77 -13.10
CA ALA A 92 -39.10 -5.25 -13.37
C ALA A 92 -40.14 -5.86 -12.42
N GLN A 93 -40.10 -7.18 -12.20
CA GLN A 93 -41.01 -7.90 -11.32
C GLN A 93 -40.83 -7.50 -9.85
N SER A 94 -39.60 -7.22 -9.41
CA SER A 94 -39.31 -6.68 -8.08
C SER A 94 -39.75 -5.22 -7.93
N ARG A 95 -39.60 -4.37 -8.98
CA ARG A 95 -40.20 -3.02 -8.99
C ARG A 95 -41.72 -3.05 -8.88
N HIS A 96 -42.41 -3.95 -9.58
CA HIS A 96 -43.87 -4.08 -9.47
C HIS A 96 -44.31 -4.55 -8.08
N LYS A 97 -43.55 -5.43 -7.40
CA LYS A 97 -43.82 -5.82 -6.01
C LYS A 97 -43.60 -4.69 -5.01
N ILE A 98 -42.59 -3.83 -5.22
CA ILE A 98 -42.31 -2.65 -4.37
C ILE A 98 -43.39 -1.56 -4.56
N VAL A 99 -43.86 -1.37 -5.79
CA VAL A 99 -44.94 -0.40 -6.08
C VAL A 99 -46.28 -0.90 -5.55
N ALA A 100 -46.62 -2.18 -5.69
CA ALA A 100 -47.86 -2.74 -5.14
C ALA A 100 -47.91 -2.67 -3.60
N ALA A 101 -46.78 -2.86 -2.91
CA ALA A 101 -46.68 -2.71 -1.46
C ALA A 101 -46.75 -1.25 -0.97
N ALA A 102 -46.56 -0.26 -1.86
CA ALA A 102 -46.67 1.16 -1.53
C ALA A 102 -48.10 1.70 -1.70
N THR A 103 -48.96 1.03 -2.47
CA THR A 103 -50.35 1.45 -2.73
C THR A 103 -51.35 0.97 -1.66
N GLU A 104 -50.94 0.09 -0.73
CA GLU A 104 -51.81 -0.44 0.35
C GLU A 104 -51.65 0.27 1.72
N ALA A 105 -50.84 1.32 1.82
CA ALA A 105 -50.68 2.09 3.06
C ALA A 105 -51.56 3.37 3.05
N PRO A 106 -52.44 3.60 4.06
CA PRO A 106 -53.31 4.77 4.09
C PRO A 106 -52.51 6.07 4.41
N PRO A 107 -52.94 7.24 3.90
CA PRO A 107 -52.17 8.48 3.95
C PRO A 107 -52.22 9.13 5.33
N ALA A 108 -51.05 9.48 5.89
CA ALA A 108 -50.93 10.30 7.09
C ALA A 108 -50.92 11.80 6.71
N GLU A 109 -51.79 12.56 7.35
CA GLU A 109 -51.99 13.99 7.20
C GLU A 109 -50.74 14.80 7.58
N GLN A 110 -50.39 15.77 6.72
CA GLN A 110 -49.47 16.86 7.03
C GLN A 110 -50.12 17.84 8.00
N THR A 111 -49.43 18.22 9.08
CA THR A 111 -49.71 19.48 9.77
C THR A 111 -48.45 20.33 9.87
N ASP A 112 -48.56 21.47 9.20
CA ASP A 112 -47.66 22.60 9.11
C ASP A 112 -47.76 23.46 10.38
N LYS A 113 -46.63 23.81 11.01
CA LYS A 113 -46.53 24.95 11.95
C LYS A 113 -45.15 25.59 11.89
N THR A 114 -45.08 26.68 11.13
CA THR A 114 -44.12 27.79 11.24
C THR A 114 -44.21 28.47 12.62
N ILE A 115 -43.10 28.99 13.17
CA ILE A 115 -43.00 30.24 13.97
C ILE A 115 -41.52 30.64 14.14
N ASP A 116 -41.33 31.96 14.29
CA ASP A 116 -40.24 32.85 13.91
C ASP A 116 -39.19 33.16 15.01
N ARG A 117 -38.08 33.80 14.60
CA ARG A 117 -36.92 34.30 15.38
C ARG A 117 -37.22 35.49 16.31
N ARG A 118 -36.49 35.61 17.43
CA ARG A 118 -35.83 36.88 17.87
C ARG A 118 -34.73 36.69 18.92
N ALA A 119 -33.82 37.65 18.96
CA ALA A 119 -32.51 37.71 19.62
C ALA A 119 -32.47 38.55 20.91
N GLU A 120 -31.39 38.42 21.69
CA GLU A 120 -30.66 39.42 22.53
C GLU A 120 -29.46 38.69 23.21
N THR A 121 -28.18 38.92 22.87
CA THR A 121 -27.14 39.80 23.52
C THR A 121 -27.04 39.61 25.05
N GLU A 122 -25.88 39.46 25.73
CA GLU A 122 -24.56 40.11 25.60
C GLU A 122 -23.54 39.54 26.63
N SER A 123 -22.22 39.70 26.35
CA SER A 123 -21.05 39.82 27.26
C SER A 123 -20.57 38.62 28.11
N GLY A 124 -19.29 38.25 28.26
CA GLY A 124 -17.99 38.79 27.82
C GLY A 124 -16.85 38.13 28.65
N GLU A 125 -15.67 37.95 28.01
CA GLU A 125 -14.30 37.75 28.57
C GLU A 125 -14.01 36.44 29.37
N ASP A 126 -12.89 35.72 29.24
CA ASP A 126 -11.55 36.08 28.78
C ASP A 126 -10.75 34.81 28.34
N VAL A 127 -9.85 34.96 27.37
CA VAL A 127 -8.99 33.93 26.77
C VAL A 127 -7.54 34.13 27.23
N PRO A 128 -6.71 33.06 27.32
CA PRO A 128 -5.35 33.20 26.82
C PRO A 128 -5.06 32.23 25.68
N GLU A 129 -4.64 32.85 24.59
CA GLU A 129 -4.36 32.38 23.24
C GLU A 129 -3.05 31.55 23.21
N ILE A 130 -3.14 30.27 22.82
CA ILE A 130 -1.96 29.46 22.45
C ILE A 130 -1.94 29.38 20.92
N LYS A 131 -1.08 30.18 20.29
CA LYS A 131 -0.81 30.15 18.84
C LYS A 131 -0.09 28.84 18.45
N PRO A 132 -0.60 28.06 17.47
CA PRO A 132 0.18 27.02 16.81
C PRO A 132 1.15 27.63 15.79
N PRO A 133 2.34 27.03 15.58
CA PRO A 133 3.39 27.60 14.75
C PRO A 133 3.02 27.58 13.25
N GLU A 134 3.31 28.69 12.58
CA GLU A 134 3.11 28.93 11.15
C GLU A 134 3.77 27.84 10.29
N HIS A 135 2.94 27.09 9.58
CA HIS A 135 3.37 26.24 8.47
C HIS A 135 3.85 27.12 7.32
N LYS A 136 5.17 27.12 7.08
CA LYS A 136 5.76 27.66 5.85
C LYS A 136 5.19 26.93 4.63
N SER A 137 4.37 27.65 3.88
CA SER A 137 3.77 27.25 2.62
C SER A 137 4.86 26.96 1.58
N SER A 138 4.98 25.70 1.16
CA SER A 138 5.65 25.35 -0.10
C SER A 138 4.60 25.29 -1.20
N ALA A 139 4.24 26.45 -1.75
CA ALA A 139 3.52 26.53 -3.01
C ALA A 139 4.38 25.87 -4.11
N GLY A 140 3.77 24.96 -4.90
CA GLY A 140 4.42 24.41 -6.09
C GLY A 140 4.40 22.90 -6.28
N ARG A 141 3.38 22.19 -5.80
CA ARG A 141 2.89 20.97 -6.46
C ARG A 141 1.37 20.98 -6.37
N THR A 142 0.70 21.17 -7.50
CA THR A 142 -0.73 20.93 -7.63
C THR A 142 -1.01 19.52 -7.13
N ALA A 143 -1.61 19.41 -5.95
CA ALA A 143 -2.14 18.15 -5.45
C ALA A 143 -3.19 17.70 -6.47
N LYS A 144 -2.99 16.55 -7.10
CA LYS A 144 -4.06 15.90 -7.85
C LYS A 144 -5.29 15.83 -6.94
N PRO A 145 -6.50 16.13 -7.44
CA PRO A 145 -7.73 15.87 -6.69
C PRO A 145 -7.68 14.44 -6.16
N LEU A 146 -8.02 14.25 -4.88
CA LEU A 146 -8.16 12.93 -4.30
C LEU A 146 -9.26 12.22 -5.11
N GLU A 147 -8.90 11.18 -5.87
CA GLU A 147 -9.89 10.37 -6.61
C GLU A 147 -10.93 9.84 -5.62
N ASP A 148 -12.20 9.85 -6.00
CA ASP A 148 -13.28 9.29 -5.20
C ASP A 148 -13.12 7.76 -5.08
N LEU A 149 -13.62 7.18 -3.98
CA LEU A 149 -13.41 5.76 -3.67
C LEU A 149 -13.81 4.82 -4.82
N PRO A 150 -14.96 4.99 -5.51
CA PRO A 150 -15.34 4.13 -6.62
C PRO A 150 -14.32 4.13 -7.76
N THR A 151 -13.80 5.30 -8.13
CA THR A 151 -12.76 5.43 -9.16
C THR A 151 -11.45 4.77 -8.72
N ALA A 152 -11.03 5.01 -7.47
CA ALA A 152 -9.82 4.39 -6.93
C ALA A 152 -9.92 2.86 -6.88
N LEU A 153 -11.09 2.33 -6.51
CA LEU A 153 -11.40 0.89 -6.54
C LEU A 153 -11.36 0.32 -7.95
N GLN A 154 -11.96 1.00 -8.92
CA GLN A 154 -11.94 0.56 -10.31
C GLN A 154 -10.50 0.48 -10.85
N ILE A 155 -9.67 1.51 -10.59
CA ILE A 155 -8.27 1.51 -10.99
C ILE A 155 -7.49 0.39 -10.27
N PHE A 156 -7.83 0.09 -9.02
CA PHE A 156 -7.24 -1.01 -8.27
C PHE A 156 -7.59 -2.38 -8.89
N VAL A 157 -8.86 -2.60 -9.24
CA VAL A 157 -9.33 -3.81 -9.93
C VAL A 157 -8.59 -3.98 -11.26
N GLU A 158 -8.53 -2.94 -12.08
CA GLU A 158 -7.84 -2.98 -13.37
C GLU A 158 -6.34 -3.23 -13.24
N ALA A 159 -5.67 -2.59 -12.26
CA ALA A 159 -4.25 -2.80 -12.03
C ALA A 159 -3.96 -4.24 -11.60
N THR A 160 -4.83 -4.82 -10.78
CA THR A 160 -4.71 -6.21 -10.31
C THR A 160 -5.02 -7.19 -11.44
N GLY A 161 -6.07 -6.94 -12.23
CA GLY A 161 -6.38 -7.75 -13.41
C GLY A 161 -5.25 -7.78 -14.43
N ARG A 162 -4.63 -6.63 -14.73
CA ARG A 162 -3.45 -6.55 -15.62
C ARG A 162 -2.26 -7.32 -15.09
N LEU A 163 -2.06 -7.35 -13.77
CA LEU A 163 -1.00 -8.14 -13.16
C LEU A 163 -1.26 -9.65 -13.34
N ILE A 164 -2.48 -10.10 -13.05
CA ILE A 164 -2.88 -11.51 -13.14
C ILE A 164 -2.76 -12.03 -14.57
N LEU A 165 -3.14 -11.20 -15.55
CA LEU A 165 -3.11 -11.54 -16.96
C LEU A 165 -1.71 -11.43 -17.60
N SER A 166 -0.67 -11.09 -16.84
CA SER A 166 0.67 -10.92 -17.40
C SER A 166 1.46 -12.21 -17.40
N ASP A 167 1.63 -12.80 -18.58
CA ASP A 167 2.46 -14.00 -18.80
C ASP A 167 3.98 -13.72 -18.76
N SER A 168 4.39 -12.45 -18.74
CA SER A 168 5.81 -12.06 -18.84
C SER A 168 6.42 -11.75 -17.48
N PHE A 169 7.15 -12.72 -16.91
CA PHE A 169 7.84 -12.62 -15.62
C PHE A 169 8.66 -11.32 -15.42
N ASN A 170 9.29 -10.78 -16.47
CA ASN A 170 10.13 -9.57 -16.38
C ASN A 170 9.33 -8.24 -16.34
N LYS A 171 8.05 -8.21 -16.74
CA LYS A 171 7.18 -7.02 -16.64
C LYS A 171 6.34 -7.00 -15.35
N ASN A 172 6.33 -8.10 -14.61
CA ASN A 172 5.49 -8.28 -13.42
C ASN A 172 5.86 -7.33 -12.28
N ASN A 173 7.13 -6.90 -12.15
CA ASN A 173 7.56 -6.03 -11.05
C ASN A 173 6.91 -4.65 -11.09
N GLY A 174 6.82 -4.06 -12.29
CA GLY A 174 6.18 -2.76 -12.49
C GLY A 174 4.66 -2.82 -12.29
N LEU A 175 4.03 -3.87 -12.81
CA LEU A 175 2.60 -4.11 -12.66
C LEU A 175 2.23 -4.40 -11.20
N CYS A 176 3.01 -5.20 -10.51
CA CYS A 176 2.78 -5.55 -9.12
C CYS A 176 3.01 -4.34 -8.20
N SER A 177 4.07 -3.56 -8.44
CA SER A 177 4.28 -2.28 -7.74
C SER A 177 3.13 -1.31 -7.96
N ARG A 178 2.54 -1.26 -9.16
CA ARG A 178 1.36 -0.45 -9.47
C ARG A 178 0.13 -0.95 -8.72
N ALA A 179 -0.16 -2.25 -8.76
CA ALA A 179 -1.30 -2.85 -8.06
C ALA A 179 -1.20 -2.65 -6.54
N MET A 180 -0.03 -2.90 -5.94
CA MET A 180 0.23 -2.61 -4.51
C MET A 180 0.10 -1.11 -4.19
N GLY A 181 0.56 -0.24 -5.10
CA GLY A 181 0.40 1.21 -4.97
C GLY A 181 -1.06 1.65 -4.92
N MET A 182 -1.92 1.05 -5.77
CA MET A 182 -3.36 1.30 -5.77
C MET A 182 -4.06 0.69 -4.57
N CYS A 183 -3.71 -0.54 -4.19
CA CYS A 183 -4.20 -1.18 -2.97
C CYS A 183 -3.97 -0.27 -1.75
N ARG A 184 -2.76 0.30 -1.63
CA ARG A 184 -2.44 1.27 -0.56
C ARG A 184 -3.33 2.51 -0.59
N ILE A 185 -3.61 3.07 -1.78
CA ILE A 185 -4.46 4.26 -1.92
C ILE A 185 -5.88 3.94 -1.45
N VAL A 186 -6.47 2.85 -1.95
CA VAL A 186 -7.82 2.41 -1.58
C VAL A 186 -7.89 2.09 -0.10
N ALA A 187 -6.95 1.31 0.44
CA ALA A 187 -6.93 0.97 1.85
C ALA A 187 -6.87 2.20 2.76
N ARG A 188 -6.08 3.22 2.38
CA ARG A 188 -6.04 4.50 3.11
C ARG A 188 -7.38 5.24 3.06
N GLN A 189 -8.06 5.24 1.93
CA GLN A 189 -9.39 5.87 1.81
C GLN A 189 -10.44 5.13 2.65
N LEU A 190 -10.41 3.80 2.66
CA LEU A 190 -11.29 2.99 3.50
C LEU A 190 -11.08 3.27 4.99
N VAL A 191 -9.83 3.40 5.44
CA VAL A 191 -9.53 3.83 6.83
C VAL A 191 -10.15 5.20 7.11
N ALA A 192 -9.95 6.18 6.22
CA ALA A 192 -10.50 7.52 6.43
C ALA A 192 -12.05 7.53 6.48
N LEU A 193 -12.72 6.68 5.70
CA LEU A 193 -14.19 6.55 5.73
C LEU A 193 -14.68 5.89 7.02
N LEU A 194 -14.01 4.81 7.45
CA LEU A 194 -14.32 4.15 8.72
C LEU A 194 -14.10 5.07 9.93
N GLU A 195 -13.05 5.91 9.89
CA GLU A 195 -12.75 6.88 10.97
C GLU A 195 -13.71 8.08 10.98
N SER A 196 -14.34 8.40 9.85
CA SER A 196 -15.26 9.54 9.74
C SER A 196 -16.73 9.16 9.92
N GLU A 197 -17.03 7.92 10.33
CA GLU A 197 -18.38 7.35 10.45
C GLU A 197 -19.24 7.49 9.17
N ASN A 198 -18.58 7.76 8.04
CA ASN A 198 -19.25 7.87 6.76
C ASN A 198 -19.70 6.48 6.29
N CYS A 199 -20.85 6.42 5.63
CA CYS A 199 -21.37 5.15 5.14
C CYS A 199 -20.46 4.58 4.04
N LEU A 200 -19.73 3.52 4.39
CA LEU A 200 -19.10 2.65 3.41
C LEU A 200 -20.13 1.62 2.97
N ASP A 201 -20.37 1.51 1.67
CA ASP A 201 -21.29 0.51 1.14
C ASP A 201 -20.65 -0.89 1.08
N ASP A 202 -21.49 -1.92 1.27
CA ASP A 202 -21.05 -3.32 1.27
C ASP A 202 -20.42 -3.74 -0.07
N ALA A 203 -20.83 -3.15 -1.19
CA ALA A 203 -20.32 -3.52 -2.51
C ALA A 203 -18.86 -3.06 -2.69
N SER A 204 -18.56 -1.81 -2.32
CA SER A 204 -17.19 -1.28 -2.30
C SER A 204 -16.28 -2.09 -1.37
N ALA A 205 -16.80 -2.48 -0.19
CA ALA A 205 -16.06 -3.32 0.76
C ALA A 205 -15.79 -4.74 0.22
N CYS A 206 -16.78 -5.37 -0.40
CA CYS A 206 -16.61 -6.68 -1.05
C CYS A 206 -15.60 -6.60 -2.20
N LEU A 207 -15.73 -5.60 -3.06
CA LEU A 207 -14.84 -5.42 -4.20
C LEU A 207 -13.38 -5.22 -3.77
N PHE A 208 -13.15 -4.43 -2.72
CA PHE A 208 -11.83 -4.28 -2.14
C PHE A 208 -11.26 -5.61 -1.63
N ARG A 209 -12.02 -6.33 -0.81
CA ARG A 209 -11.61 -7.63 -0.24
C ARG A 209 -11.23 -8.61 -1.36
N ASP A 210 -12.13 -8.80 -2.33
CA ASP A 210 -11.95 -9.80 -3.39
C ASP A 210 -10.76 -9.44 -4.29
N THR A 211 -10.55 -8.15 -4.57
CA THR A 211 -9.41 -7.69 -5.37
C THR A 211 -8.10 -7.86 -4.61
N LEU A 212 -8.09 -7.55 -3.31
CA LEU A 212 -6.92 -7.73 -2.46
C LEU A 212 -6.55 -9.21 -2.29
N GLU A 213 -7.53 -10.10 -2.16
CA GLU A 213 -7.29 -11.53 -2.09
C GLU A 213 -6.55 -12.01 -3.34
N ARG A 214 -7.08 -11.69 -4.53
CA ARG A 214 -6.43 -12.02 -5.81
C ARG A 214 -5.05 -11.41 -5.96
N LEU A 215 -4.88 -10.14 -5.57
CA LEU A 215 -3.56 -9.49 -5.56
C LEU A 215 -2.59 -10.26 -4.68
N THR A 216 -3.02 -10.62 -3.47
CA THR A 216 -2.17 -11.27 -2.47
C THR A 216 -1.74 -12.66 -2.95
N GLU A 217 -2.66 -13.43 -3.52
CA GLU A 217 -2.33 -14.73 -4.11
C GLU A 217 -1.31 -14.61 -5.24
N THR A 218 -1.49 -13.60 -6.10
CA THR A 218 -0.54 -13.33 -7.17
C THR A 218 0.82 -12.92 -6.63
N VAL A 219 0.88 -12.05 -5.62
CA VAL A 219 2.11 -11.60 -4.97
C VAL A 219 2.89 -12.77 -4.34
N VAL A 220 2.20 -13.64 -3.59
CA VAL A 220 2.81 -14.81 -2.95
C VAL A 220 3.27 -15.83 -3.99
N GLY A 221 2.59 -15.91 -5.13
CA GLY A 221 2.98 -16.78 -6.25
C GLY A 221 4.16 -16.27 -7.10
N LEU A 222 4.65 -15.04 -6.87
CA LEU A 222 5.81 -14.52 -7.61
C LEU A 222 7.09 -15.25 -7.17
N GLN A 223 7.73 -15.96 -8.10
CA GLN A 223 9.07 -16.54 -7.87
C GLN A 223 10.16 -15.45 -7.72
N GLU A 224 11.31 -15.88 -7.17
CA GLU A 224 12.47 -15.12 -6.64
C GLU A 224 13.02 -13.93 -7.46
N GLY A 225 12.57 -13.70 -8.70
CA GLY A 225 12.97 -12.55 -9.53
C GLY A 225 12.17 -11.26 -9.28
N GLY A 226 11.04 -11.35 -8.57
CA GLY A 226 10.11 -10.23 -8.37
C GLY A 226 10.20 -9.53 -7.03
N VAL A 227 11.24 -8.73 -6.79
CA VAL A 227 11.36 -8.01 -5.51
C VAL A 227 10.41 -6.82 -5.47
N LEU A 228 9.32 -6.96 -4.71
CA LEU A 228 8.42 -5.85 -4.43
C LEU A 228 9.07 -4.80 -3.53
N SER A 229 8.59 -3.57 -3.65
CA SER A 229 8.98 -2.55 -2.69
C SER A 229 8.45 -2.92 -1.31
N GLU A 230 9.33 -3.35 -0.41
CA GLU A 230 8.98 -3.66 0.99
C GLU A 230 8.19 -2.53 1.65
N ARG A 231 8.53 -1.29 1.33
CA ARG A 231 7.83 -0.10 1.82
C ARG A 231 6.33 -0.17 1.52
N LEU A 232 5.96 -0.59 0.31
CA LEU A 232 4.58 -0.67 -0.11
C LEU A 232 3.86 -1.81 0.62
N VAL A 233 4.50 -2.97 0.72
CA VAL A 233 3.95 -4.13 1.45
C VAL A 233 3.69 -3.76 2.90
N VAL A 234 4.67 -3.19 3.59
CA VAL A 234 4.56 -2.72 4.98
C VAL A 234 3.41 -1.73 5.16
N GLN A 235 3.30 -0.74 4.27
CA GLN A 235 2.22 0.25 4.34
C GLN A 235 0.85 -0.39 4.14
N VAL A 236 0.71 -1.32 3.18
CA VAL A 236 -0.55 -2.05 2.97
C VAL A 236 -0.89 -2.89 4.19
N VAL A 237 0.04 -3.70 4.72
CA VAL A 237 -0.18 -4.53 5.92
C VAL A 237 -0.61 -3.70 7.12
N ALA A 238 -0.03 -2.51 7.31
CA ALA A 238 -0.42 -1.57 8.37
C ALA A 238 -1.85 -1.04 8.17
N TYR A 239 -2.21 -0.58 6.96
CA TYR A 239 -3.57 -0.13 6.67
C TYR A 239 -4.60 -1.26 6.81
N LEU A 240 -4.27 -2.48 6.38
CA LEU A 240 -5.15 -3.63 6.58
C LEU A 240 -5.35 -3.95 8.06
N GLY A 241 -4.30 -3.82 8.88
CA GLY A 241 -4.41 -3.92 10.33
C GLY A 241 -5.39 -2.91 10.89
N ARG A 242 -5.25 -1.65 10.47
CA ARG A 242 -6.14 -0.57 10.89
C ARG A 242 -7.59 -0.75 10.43
N ILE A 243 -7.81 -1.22 9.20
CA ILE A 243 -9.15 -1.56 8.69
C ILE A 243 -9.79 -2.63 9.56
N LEU A 244 -9.07 -3.71 9.87
CA LEU A 244 -9.58 -4.80 10.70
C LEU A 244 -9.93 -4.31 12.11
N GLU A 245 -9.05 -3.53 12.75
CA GLU A 245 -9.31 -2.93 14.06
C GLU A 245 -10.56 -2.04 14.06
N LEU A 246 -10.73 -1.20 13.04
CA LEU A 246 -11.89 -0.32 12.92
C LEU A 246 -13.16 -1.11 12.60
N ALA A 247 -13.09 -2.11 11.72
CA ALA A 247 -14.24 -2.94 11.37
C ALA A 247 -14.74 -3.77 12.56
N ASP A 248 -13.84 -4.22 13.44
CA ASP A 248 -14.20 -4.93 14.66
C ASP A 248 -14.78 -3.99 15.75
N ALA A 249 -14.41 -2.70 15.74
CA ALA A 249 -14.83 -1.71 16.74
C ALA A 249 -16.11 -0.92 16.36
N VAL A 250 -16.34 -0.68 15.07
CA VAL A 250 -17.42 0.20 14.59
C VAL A 250 -18.68 -0.62 14.28
N SER A 251 -19.77 -0.32 14.98
CA SER A 251 -21.09 -0.93 14.72
C SER A 251 -21.60 -0.50 13.34
N GLY A 252 -21.88 -1.48 12.48
CA GLY A 252 -22.36 -1.23 11.11
C GLY A 252 -21.26 -1.16 10.05
N ALA A 253 -20.00 -1.47 10.39
CA ALA A 253 -18.95 -1.68 9.40
C ALA A 253 -19.32 -2.85 8.46
N PRO A 254 -19.04 -2.74 7.14
CA PRO A 254 -19.29 -3.82 6.19
C PRO A 254 -18.63 -5.14 6.60
N ALA A 255 -19.38 -6.23 6.60
CA ALA A 255 -18.90 -7.55 7.04
C ALA A 255 -17.67 -8.04 6.25
N ALA A 256 -17.54 -7.62 4.98
CA ALA A 256 -16.38 -7.92 4.15
C ALA A 256 -15.06 -7.37 4.74
N LEU A 257 -15.10 -6.27 5.50
CA LEU A 257 -13.92 -5.69 6.13
C LEU A 257 -13.55 -6.34 7.47
N ALA A 258 -14.48 -7.08 8.08
CA ALA A 258 -14.23 -7.93 9.25
C ALA A 258 -14.10 -9.41 8.86
N SER A 259 -13.83 -9.71 7.58
CA SER A 259 -13.81 -11.07 7.05
C SER A 259 -12.54 -11.85 7.37
N THR A 260 -12.62 -13.18 7.31
CA THR A 260 -11.46 -14.08 7.46
C THR A 260 -10.48 -13.97 6.30
N GLU A 261 -10.98 -13.68 5.11
CA GLU A 261 -10.28 -13.53 3.84
C GLU A 261 -9.38 -12.28 3.89
N LEU A 262 -9.89 -11.18 4.46
CA LEU A 262 -9.08 -9.98 4.67
C LEU A 262 -7.94 -10.23 5.68
N ARG A 263 -8.23 -10.92 6.79
CA ARG A 263 -7.22 -11.33 7.78
C ARG A 263 -6.16 -12.25 7.16
N SER A 264 -6.59 -13.21 6.35
CA SER A 264 -5.72 -14.13 5.61
C SER A 264 -4.81 -13.38 4.64
N SER A 265 -5.36 -12.43 3.88
CA SER A 265 -4.59 -11.61 2.93
C SER A 265 -3.53 -10.77 3.64
N ARG A 266 -3.89 -10.13 4.76
CA ARG A 266 -2.92 -9.41 5.61
C ARG A 266 -1.82 -10.33 6.13
N LEU A 267 -2.16 -11.54 6.59
CA LEU A 267 -1.19 -12.50 7.10
C LEU A 267 -0.23 -12.99 6.00
N LYS A 268 -0.76 -13.31 4.81
CA LYS A 268 0.04 -13.71 3.64
C LYS A 268 1.05 -12.62 3.24
N LEU A 269 0.62 -11.36 3.18
CA LEU A 269 1.53 -10.23 2.91
C LEU A 269 2.57 -10.04 4.02
N LYS A 270 2.19 -10.25 5.29
CA LYS A 270 3.16 -10.20 6.41
C LYS A 270 4.21 -11.31 6.29
N ARG A 271 3.83 -12.53 5.91
CA ARG A 271 4.76 -13.64 5.66
C ARG A 271 5.69 -13.37 4.48
N TYR A 272 5.17 -12.81 3.39
CA TYR A 272 6.01 -12.36 2.27
C TYR A 272 7.11 -11.40 2.74
N SER A 273 6.75 -10.38 3.54
CA SER A 273 7.73 -9.46 4.13
C SER A 273 8.77 -10.14 5.02
N GLU A 274 8.36 -11.18 5.77
CA GLU A 274 9.23 -11.97 6.65
C GLU A 274 10.25 -12.77 5.84
N GLU A 275 9.78 -13.52 4.84
CA GLU A 275 10.59 -14.38 3.97
C GLU A 275 11.64 -13.56 3.20
N HIS A 276 11.26 -12.35 2.76
CA HIS A 276 12.13 -11.49 1.96
C HIS A 276 12.91 -10.46 2.77
N MET A 277 12.76 -10.39 4.11
CA MET A 277 13.34 -9.34 4.95
C MET A 277 14.86 -9.19 4.75
N ASP A 278 15.55 -10.30 4.54
CA ASP A 278 17.02 -10.38 4.49
C ASP A 278 17.61 -10.54 3.08
N ASP A 279 16.81 -10.44 2.01
CA ASP A 279 17.30 -10.59 0.63
C ASP A 279 18.45 -9.64 0.27
N ILE A 280 18.36 -8.39 0.74
CA ILE A 280 19.40 -7.38 0.51
C ILE A 280 20.67 -7.77 1.26
N LEU A 281 20.53 -8.21 2.51
CA LEU A 281 21.63 -8.71 3.32
C LEU A 281 22.33 -9.89 2.64
N MET A 282 21.57 -10.88 2.16
CA MET A 282 22.12 -12.04 1.48
C MET A 282 22.82 -11.68 0.18
N THR A 283 22.26 -10.73 -0.57
CA THR A 283 22.93 -10.18 -1.77
C THR A 283 24.26 -9.49 -1.42
N MET A 284 24.32 -8.73 -0.32
CA MET A 284 25.55 -8.09 0.14
C MET A 284 26.58 -9.11 0.63
N HIS A 285 26.14 -10.13 1.38
CA HIS A 285 27.01 -11.18 1.89
C HIS A 285 27.66 -11.96 0.75
N ALA A 286 26.87 -12.39 -0.24
CA ALA A 286 27.38 -13.02 -1.45
C ALA A 286 28.37 -12.12 -2.21
N PHE A 287 28.08 -10.82 -2.32
CA PHE A 287 28.98 -9.85 -2.96
C PHE A 287 30.33 -9.74 -2.24
N VAL A 288 30.33 -9.66 -0.91
CA VAL A 288 31.55 -9.58 -0.09
C VAL A 288 32.35 -10.89 -0.19
N GLN A 289 31.68 -12.04 -0.07
CA GLN A 289 32.30 -13.36 -0.22
C GLN A 289 32.95 -13.55 -1.58
N ASN A 290 32.28 -13.11 -2.66
CA ASN A 290 32.85 -13.15 -4.00
C ASN A 290 34.06 -12.23 -4.15
N ALA A 291 34.04 -11.04 -3.54
CA ALA A 291 35.18 -10.12 -3.57
C ALA A 291 36.40 -10.67 -2.79
N GLN A 292 36.19 -11.42 -1.71
CA GLN A 292 37.26 -12.08 -0.95
C GLN A 292 37.90 -13.24 -1.72
N LYS A 293 37.10 -14.01 -2.47
CA LYS A 293 37.58 -15.15 -3.27
C LYS A 293 38.44 -14.73 -4.47
N GLN A 294 38.36 -13.47 -4.89
CA GLN A 294 39.20 -12.95 -5.99
C GLN A 294 40.66 -12.83 -5.53
N LYS A 295 41.60 -13.35 -6.35
CA LYS A 295 43.05 -13.31 -6.08
C LYS A 295 43.58 -11.89 -5.81
N ASN A 296 42.93 -10.88 -6.39
CA ASN A 296 43.26 -9.48 -6.18
C ASN A 296 42.05 -8.77 -5.55
N PRO A 297 42.13 -8.29 -4.29
CA PRO A 297 41.06 -7.50 -3.71
C PRO A 297 40.84 -6.21 -4.50
N PRO A 298 39.62 -5.62 -4.47
CA PRO A 298 39.33 -4.40 -5.20
C PRO A 298 40.26 -3.26 -4.75
N ARG A 299 40.81 -2.53 -5.72
CA ARG A 299 41.75 -1.40 -5.52
C ARG A 299 41.37 -0.22 -6.42
N GLY A 300 41.79 0.98 -6.04
CA GLY A 300 41.52 2.22 -6.79
C GLY A 300 40.01 2.41 -7.07
N ASP A 301 39.67 2.80 -8.30
CA ASP A 301 38.28 3.06 -8.71
C ASP A 301 37.32 1.87 -8.49
N ASN A 302 37.83 0.64 -8.56
CA ASN A 302 37.01 -0.56 -8.32
C ASN A 302 36.64 -0.69 -6.83
N LEU A 303 37.54 -0.27 -5.93
CA LEU A 303 37.25 -0.21 -4.50
C LEU A 303 36.23 0.89 -4.20
N ASP A 304 36.39 2.08 -4.78
CA ASP A 304 35.44 3.17 -4.58
C ASP A 304 34.03 2.80 -5.06
N ARG A 305 33.93 2.11 -6.21
CA ARG A 305 32.66 1.59 -6.73
C ARG A 305 32.05 0.52 -5.82
N ALA A 306 32.85 -0.39 -5.28
CA ALA A 306 32.42 -1.42 -4.36
C ALA A 306 31.90 -0.81 -3.04
N VAL A 307 32.65 0.15 -2.48
CA VAL A 307 32.27 0.91 -1.27
C VAL A 307 30.96 1.65 -1.50
N LYS A 308 30.80 2.36 -2.63
CA LYS A 308 29.56 3.07 -2.94
C LYS A 308 28.37 2.11 -3.03
N THR A 309 28.53 0.97 -3.72
CA THR A 309 27.50 -0.05 -3.87
C THR A 309 27.06 -0.62 -2.52
N LEU A 310 28.01 -1.07 -1.69
CA LEU A 310 27.70 -1.62 -0.37
C LEU A 310 27.13 -0.56 0.58
N THR A 311 27.60 0.68 0.52
CA THR A 311 27.05 1.80 1.33
C THR A 311 25.55 1.98 1.05
N CYS A 312 25.16 2.01 -0.22
CA CYS A 312 23.76 2.13 -0.61
C CYS A 312 22.94 0.91 -0.17
N LYS A 313 23.45 -0.31 -0.39
CA LYS A 313 22.73 -1.55 -0.02
C LYS A 313 22.60 -1.71 1.50
N LEU A 314 23.63 -1.39 2.28
CA LEU A 314 23.59 -1.49 3.74
C LEU A 314 22.59 -0.49 4.33
N GLN A 315 22.54 0.72 3.79
CA GLN A 315 21.51 1.68 4.18
C GLN A 315 20.10 1.17 3.85
N GLN A 316 19.92 0.58 2.66
CA GLN A 316 18.64 0.00 2.26
C GLN A 316 18.24 -1.16 3.18
N ASP A 317 19.17 -2.04 3.53
CA ASP A 317 18.96 -3.15 4.46
C ASP A 317 18.51 -2.66 5.85
N ILE A 318 19.25 -1.73 6.45
CA ILE A 318 18.89 -1.13 7.75
C ILE A 318 17.49 -0.49 7.71
N THR A 319 17.19 0.22 6.62
CA THR A 319 15.89 0.87 6.44
C THR A 319 14.77 -0.16 6.26
N LYS A 320 15.04 -1.24 5.52
CA LYS A 320 14.11 -2.35 5.29
C LYS A 320 13.80 -3.06 6.59
N TYR A 321 14.84 -3.50 7.31
CA TYR A 321 14.71 -4.21 8.57
C TYR A 321 13.94 -3.40 9.62
N ASN A 322 14.24 -2.10 9.78
CA ASN A 322 13.49 -1.26 10.73
C ASN A 322 11.99 -1.19 10.42
N ARG A 323 11.60 -1.16 9.15
CA ARG A 323 10.17 -1.18 8.76
C ARG A 323 9.51 -2.54 9.01
N CYS A 324 10.24 -3.63 8.79
CA CYS A 324 9.78 -4.96 9.16
C CYS A 324 9.55 -5.07 10.67
N GLN A 325 10.45 -4.50 11.47
CA GLN A 325 10.30 -4.44 12.93
C GLN A 325 9.11 -3.58 13.37
N GLU A 326 8.79 -2.49 12.67
CA GLU A 326 7.57 -1.68 12.91
C GLU A 326 6.26 -2.48 12.68
N LEU A 327 6.29 -3.56 11.88
CA LEU A 327 5.16 -4.48 11.71
C LEU A 327 5.06 -5.57 12.79
N GLY A 328 6.00 -5.58 13.75
CA GLY A 328 6.16 -6.68 14.69
C GLY A 328 6.47 -8.00 13.98
N LEU A 329 7.36 -7.94 12.97
CA LEU A 329 7.98 -9.15 12.43
C LEU A 329 9.07 -9.65 13.39
N PRO A 330 9.36 -10.97 13.40
CA PRO A 330 10.43 -11.52 14.22
C PRO A 330 11.77 -10.83 13.95
N GLU A 331 12.61 -10.78 14.99
CA GLU A 331 13.99 -10.33 14.83
C GLU A 331 14.79 -11.31 13.95
N ARG A 332 15.88 -10.80 13.38
CA ARG A 332 16.88 -11.62 12.68
C ARG A 332 17.37 -12.75 13.59
N SER A 333 17.59 -13.92 13.00
CA SER A 333 18.33 -14.99 13.68
C SER A 333 19.78 -14.56 13.94
N GLU A 334 20.44 -15.19 14.92
CA GLU A 334 21.85 -14.92 15.22
C GLU A 334 22.77 -15.18 14.03
N GLU A 335 22.45 -16.17 13.20
CA GLU A 335 23.17 -16.43 11.96
C GLU A 335 23.08 -15.23 11.00
N ARG A 336 21.88 -14.67 10.79
CA ARG A 336 21.67 -13.49 9.94
C ARG A 336 22.33 -12.25 10.53
N TRP A 337 22.35 -12.11 11.85
CA TRP A 337 23.14 -11.06 12.51
C TRP A 337 24.64 -11.22 12.24
N GLY A 338 25.15 -12.44 12.27
CA GLY A 338 26.54 -12.75 11.88
C GLY A 338 26.87 -12.24 10.47
N TYR A 339 26.02 -12.52 9.48
CA TYR A 339 26.20 -12.02 8.12
C TYR A 339 26.18 -10.48 8.04
N PHE A 340 25.28 -9.83 8.79
CA PHE A 340 25.22 -8.36 8.82
C PHE A 340 26.50 -7.76 9.39
N THR A 341 26.97 -8.28 10.53
CA THR A 341 28.20 -7.85 11.20
C THR A 341 29.42 -8.06 10.29
N GLU A 342 29.50 -9.20 9.59
CA GLU A 342 30.55 -9.47 8.62
C GLU A 342 30.55 -8.42 7.48
N VAL A 343 29.42 -8.24 6.80
CA VAL A 343 29.28 -7.27 5.69
C VAL A 343 29.62 -5.85 6.14
N ALA A 344 29.10 -5.44 7.29
CA ALA A 344 29.34 -4.12 7.85
C ALA A 344 30.83 -3.92 8.22
N GLY A 345 31.49 -4.95 8.74
CA GLY A 345 32.92 -4.96 9.05
C GLY A 345 33.76 -4.78 7.79
N PHE A 346 33.51 -5.58 6.75
CA PHE A 346 34.19 -5.46 5.45
C PHE A 346 34.02 -4.10 4.81
N LEU A 347 32.81 -3.52 4.88
CA LEU A 347 32.59 -2.17 4.39
C LEU A 347 33.44 -1.15 5.19
N GLY A 348 33.52 -1.31 6.51
CA GLY A 348 34.38 -0.48 7.37
C GLY A 348 35.86 -0.52 6.97
N ASP A 349 36.38 -1.71 6.69
CA ASP A 349 37.76 -1.92 6.23
C ASP A 349 38.01 -1.31 4.85
N TRP A 350 37.05 -1.46 3.93
CA TRP A 350 37.17 -0.89 2.59
C TRP A 350 37.12 0.63 2.61
N ILE A 351 36.24 1.23 3.42
CA ILE A 351 36.23 2.69 3.65
C ILE A 351 37.57 3.16 4.23
N GLU A 352 38.26 2.33 5.01
CA GLU A 352 39.58 2.70 5.53
C GLU A 352 40.60 2.90 4.42
N ARG A 353 40.52 2.05 3.40
CA ARG A 353 41.45 1.97 2.27
C ARG A 353 41.15 2.97 1.15
N THR A 354 40.00 3.65 1.19
CA THR A 354 39.70 4.72 0.23
C THR A 354 40.29 6.05 0.68
N ALA A 355 40.61 6.90 -0.31
CA ALA A 355 41.09 8.24 -0.04
C ALA A 355 40.02 9.06 0.71
N VAL A 356 40.46 9.94 1.62
CA VAL A 356 39.55 10.86 2.29
C VAL A 356 39.10 11.92 1.28
N PRO A 357 37.81 11.97 0.91
CA PRO A 357 37.37 12.91 -0.11
C PRO A 357 37.34 14.33 0.47
N ALA A 358 37.68 15.33 -0.36
CA ALA A 358 37.56 16.74 0.02
C ALA A 358 36.10 17.13 0.32
N ILE A 359 35.16 16.50 -0.39
CA ILE A 359 33.71 16.65 -0.18
C ILE A 359 33.15 15.29 0.22
N PRO A 360 32.53 15.17 1.42
CA PRO A 360 31.90 13.93 1.86
C PRO A 360 30.81 13.44 0.91
N SER A 361 30.77 12.13 0.64
CA SER A 361 29.66 11.51 -0.09
C SER A 361 28.34 11.65 0.68
N LYS A 362 27.26 12.04 -0.02
CA LYS A 362 25.91 12.14 0.53
C LYS A 362 25.42 10.76 0.98
N GLU A 363 25.69 9.72 0.19
CA GLU A 363 25.34 8.33 0.45
C GLU A 363 26.05 7.84 1.72
N LEU A 364 27.36 8.06 1.83
CA LEU A 364 28.13 7.67 3.01
C LEU A 364 27.64 8.38 4.29
N LYS A 365 27.32 9.67 4.19
CA LYS A 365 26.74 10.43 5.30
C LYS A 365 25.38 9.86 5.73
N SER A 366 24.53 9.52 4.76
CA SER A 366 23.20 8.95 5.01
C SER A 366 23.31 7.57 5.67
N MET A 367 24.19 6.71 5.15
CA MET A 367 24.48 5.39 5.71
C MET A 367 25.04 5.49 7.13
N TYR A 368 26.03 6.36 7.38
CA TYR A 368 26.60 6.55 8.71
C TYR A 368 25.55 6.94 9.76
N LEU A 369 24.66 7.88 9.43
CA LEU A 369 23.59 8.29 10.34
C LEU A 369 22.59 7.15 10.58
N ALA A 370 22.25 6.38 9.54
CA ALA A 370 21.39 5.21 9.66
C ALA A 370 22.03 4.14 10.56
N ALA A 371 23.29 3.78 10.30
CA ALA A 371 24.04 2.79 11.08
C ALA A 371 24.24 3.21 12.54
N LYS A 372 24.48 4.50 12.79
CA LYS A 372 24.58 5.02 14.17
C LYS A 372 23.28 4.82 14.93
N ARG A 373 22.15 5.28 14.39
CA ARG A 373 20.83 5.10 15.02
C ARG A 373 20.45 3.63 15.16
N PHE A 374 20.86 2.82 14.18
CA PHE A 374 20.63 1.38 14.21
C PHE A 374 21.40 0.71 15.35
N GLY A 375 22.67 1.07 15.55
CA GLY A 375 23.47 0.57 16.67
C GLY A 375 23.00 1.07 18.05
N GLU A 376 22.31 2.21 18.11
CA GLU A 376 21.64 2.67 19.34
C GLU A 376 20.45 1.76 19.70
N LYS A 377 19.72 1.24 18.70
CA LYS A 377 18.58 0.33 18.89
C LYS A 377 19.02 -1.13 19.08
N PHE A 378 20.09 -1.55 18.40
CA PHE A 378 20.66 -2.90 18.46
C PHE A 378 22.13 -2.82 18.86
N PRO A 379 22.42 -2.73 20.18
CA PRO A 379 23.78 -2.69 20.69
C PRO A 379 24.60 -3.89 20.18
N ASP A 380 25.90 -3.68 19.97
CA ASP A 380 26.88 -4.69 19.55
C ASP A 380 26.69 -5.32 18.15
N ARG A 381 25.58 -5.03 17.44
CA ARG A 381 25.35 -5.54 16.08
C ARG A 381 26.10 -4.79 14.99
N VAL A 382 26.34 -3.49 15.20
CA VAL A 382 27.06 -2.63 14.24
C VAL A 382 28.54 -2.57 14.61
N PRO A 383 29.45 -3.08 13.76
CA PRO A 383 30.88 -3.01 14.02
C PRO A 383 31.40 -1.59 14.24
N SER A 384 32.19 -1.41 15.30
CA SER A 384 32.80 -0.11 15.63
C SER A 384 33.71 0.42 14.51
N ILE A 385 34.35 -0.48 13.75
CA ILE A 385 35.20 -0.14 12.61
C ILE A 385 34.44 0.59 11.50
N LEU A 386 33.21 0.16 11.21
CA LEU A 386 32.34 0.84 10.24
C LEU A 386 32.05 2.27 10.69
N LEU A 387 31.60 2.44 11.93
CA LEU A 387 31.22 3.76 12.46
C LEU A 387 32.42 4.70 12.55
N LYS A 388 33.57 4.20 13.02
CA LYS A 388 34.82 4.97 13.12
C LYS A 388 35.29 5.43 11.75
N ASN A 389 35.39 4.51 10.79
CA ASN A 389 35.92 4.82 9.47
C ASN A 389 34.96 5.71 8.67
N ALA A 390 33.66 5.43 8.68
CA ALA A 390 32.66 6.27 8.03
C ALA A 390 32.64 7.69 8.62
N LYS A 391 32.68 7.84 9.96
CA LYS A 391 32.71 9.17 10.61
C LYS A 391 33.87 10.03 10.12
N LEU A 392 35.06 9.44 9.96
CA LEU A 392 36.25 10.15 9.48
C LEU A 392 36.08 10.69 8.05
N ARG A 393 35.36 9.98 7.18
CA ARG A 393 35.13 10.38 5.77
C ARG A 393 33.92 11.30 5.62
N VAL A 394 32.97 11.24 6.55
CA VAL A 394 31.80 12.15 6.61
C VAL A 394 32.16 13.50 7.22
N HIS A 395 33.12 13.52 8.14
CA HIS A 395 33.62 14.72 8.81
C HIS A 395 35.15 14.83 8.68
N PRO A 396 35.69 15.08 7.47
CA PRO A 396 37.11 15.24 7.28
C PRO A 396 37.60 16.39 8.15
N ARG A 397 38.66 16.15 8.93
CA ARG A 397 39.30 17.21 9.73
C ARG A 397 39.75 18.31 8.78
N LYS A 398 39.36 19.57 9.05
CA LYS A 398 39.90 20.71 8.30
C LYS A 398 41.43 20.67 8.44
N PRO A 399 42.20 20.83 7.34
CA PRO A 399 43.64 20.99 7.47
C PRO A 399 43.90 22.18 8.40
N GLY A 400 44.64 21.94 9.48
CA GLY A 400 45.03 23.02 10.39
C GLY A 400 45.75 24.10 9.58
N LYS A 401 45.36 25.36 9.77
CA LYS A 401 46.11 26.48 9.17
C LYS A 401 47.59 26.32 9.52
N PRO A 402 48.52 26.41 8.56
CA PRO A 402 49.93 26.42 8.87
C PRO A 402 50.17 27.58 9.84
N ARG A 403 50.70 27.25 11.02
CA ARG A 403 51.10 28.22 12.04
C ARG A 403 52.13 29.13 11.35
N GLY A 404 51.76 30.39 11.15
CA GLY A 404 52.58 31.35 10.40
C GLY A 404 54.02 31.32 10.90
N LYS A 405 54.97 31.17 9.97
CA LYS A 405 56.38 31.44 10.23
C LYS A 405 56.47 32.83 10.84
N GLN A 406 56.90 32.93 12.10
CA GLN A 406 57.35 34.19 12.66
C GLN A 406 58.55 34.64 11.82
N SER A 407 58.38 35.72 11.07
CA SER A 407 59.47 36.48 10.49
C SER A 407 60.34 36.99 11.64
N LYS A 408 61.57 36.50 11.73
CA LYS A 408 62.63 37.15 12.50
C LYS A 408 62.87 38.52 11.87
N THR A 409 62.46 39.58 12.55
CA THR A 409 62.95 40.93 12.28
C THR A 409 64.27 41.07 13.00
N GLU A 410 65.38 41.08 12.25
CA GLU A 410 66.69 41.46 12.77
C GLU A 410 66.70 42.97 13.03
N HIS A 411 66.73 43.37 14.30
CA HIS A 411 67.21 44.69 14.69
C HIS A 411 68.73 44.67 14.59
N LYS A 412 69.28 45.43 13.64
CA LYS A 412 70.68 45.85 13.67
C LYS A 412 70.69 47.28 14.18
N GLU A 413 71.00 47.43 15.46
CA GLU A 413 71.39 48.71 16.06
C GLU A 413 72.71 49.16 15.46
N SER A 414 72.71 50.35 14.89
CA SER A 414 73.89 51.16 14.64
C SER A 414 74.32 51.80 15.96
N SER A 415 75.52 51.52 16.45
CA SER A 415 76.30 52.41 17.32
C SER A 415 77.72 51.89 17.50
N SER A 416 78.65 52.39 16.68
CA SER A 416 79.91 53.06 17.05
C SER A 416 80.87 53.05 15.86
#